data_AF-A0A7K6LYB9-F1
#
_entry.id   AF-A0A7K6LYB9-F1
#
_cell.length_a   1.000
_cell.length_b   1.000
_cell.length_c   1.000
_cell.angle_alpha   90.00
_cell.angle_beta   90.00
_cell.angle_gamma   90.00
#
_symmetry.space_group_name_H-M   'P 1'
#
loop_
_entity.id
_entity.type
_entity.pdbx_description
1 polymer ?
#
loop_
_entity_poly.entity_id
_entity_poly.type
_entity_poly.pdbx_seq_one_letter_code
_entity_poly.pdbx_strand_id
1 'polypeptide(L)' 'KPDILAKFPLLQSFKARISNIPTIKKFLQPGSQRK' A
#
# COMPACT_ATOMS: atom_id res chain seq x y z
N LYS A 1 -13.54 0.08 -8.31
CA LYS A 1 -12.15 0.59 -8.39
C LYS A 1 -12.07 1.84 -7.52
N PRO A 2 -11.10 1.99 -6.59
CA PRO A 2 -10.99 3.18 -5.76
C PRO A 2 -10.29 4.30 -6.56
N ASP A 3 -11.01 4.89 -7.51
CA ASP A 3 -10.49 5.98 -8.37
C ASP A 3 -10.39 7.33 -7.64
N ILE A 4 -10.76 7.37 -6.36
CA ILE A 4 -10.70 8.56 -5.51
C ILE A 4 -9.24 9.02 -5.33
N LEU A 5 -8.30 8.08 -5.22
CA LEU A 5 -6.87 8.38 -5.02
C LEU A 5 -6.15 8.81 -6.29
N ALA A 6 -6.74 8.59 -7.48
CA ALA A 6 -6.16 9.02 -8.75
C ALA A 6 -6.17 10.56 -8.88
N LYS A 7 -7.10 11.24 -8.22
CA LYS A 7 -7.17 12.70 -8.15
C LYS A 7 -6.09 13.31 -7.24
N PHE A 8 -5.39 12.48 -6.46
CA PHE A 8 -4.40 12.91 -5.47
C PHE A 8 -3.06 12.21 -5.73
N PRO A 9 -2.25 12.70 -6.68
CA PRO A 9 -1.00 12.04 -7.08
C PRO A 9 -0.03 11.84 -5.90
N LEU A 10 -0.01 12.79 -4.95
CA LEU A 10 0.80 12.68 -3.74
C LEU A 10 0.37 11.51 -2.84
N LEU A 11 -0.93 11.30 -2.65
CA LEU A 11 -1.45 10.19 -1.84
C LEU A 11 -1.19 8.83 -2.50
N GLN A 12 -1.24 8.79 -3.84
CA GLN A 12 -0.90 7.58 -4.58
C GLN A 12 0.58 7.22 -4.41
N SER A 13 1.46 8.21 -4.52
CA SER A 13 2.91 8.03 -4.31
C SER A 13 3.24 7.60 -2.87
N PHE A 14 2.53 8.17 -1.89
CA PHE A 14 2.69 7.83 -0.48
C PHE A 14 2.27 6.39 -0.20
N LYS A 15 1.12 5.95 -0.71
CA LYS A 15 0.67 4.56 -0.62
C LYS A 15 1.71 3.61 -1.23
N ALA A 16 2.21 3.91 -2.42
CA ALA A 16 3.23 3.09 -3.09
C ALA A 16 4.52 3.02 -2.27
N ARG A 17 4.98 4.15 -1.70
CA ARG A 17 6.15 4.21 -0.82
C ARG A 17 5.98 3.34 0.42
N ILE A 18 4.84 3.43 1.10
CA ILE A 18 4.51 2.63 2.27
C ILE A 18 4.48 1.13 1.93
N SER A 19 3.82 0.75 0.84
CA SER A 19 3.75 -0.66 0.42
C SER A 19 5.12 -1.25 0.03
N ASN A 20 6.08 -0.41 -0.36
CA ASN A 20 7.44 -0.84 -0.69
C ASN A 20 8.36 -1.00 0.54
N ILE A 21 7.94 -0.58 1.73
CA ILE A 21 8.71 -0.80 2.95
C ILE A 21 8.79 -2.31 3.22
N PRO A 22 9.99 -2.90 3.41
CA PRO A 22 10.15 -4.36 3.48
C PRO A 22 9.27 -5.06 4.52
N THR A 23 9.10 -4.44 5.69
CA THR A 23 8.27 -4.97 6.78
C THR A 23 6.78 -4.95 6.43
N ILE A 24 6.31 -3.87 5.79
CA ILE A 24 4.93 -3.75 5.32
C ILE A 24 4.68 -4.71 4.16
N LYS A 25 5.63 -4.82 3.22
CA LYS A 25 5.55 -5.79 2.13
C LYS A 25 5.44 -7.22 2.65
N LYS A 26 6.26 -7.59 3.65
CA LYS A 26 6.19 -8.88 4.34
C LYS A 26 4.85 -9.06 5.08
N PHE A 27 4.34 -8.02 5.71
CA PHE A 27 3.04 -8.05 6.39
C PHE A 27 1.86 -8.23 5.42
N LEU A 28 1.93 -7.62 4.23
CA LEU A 28 0.91 -7.70 3.19
C LEU A 28 0.98 -8.98 2.34
N GLN A 29 2.02 -9.80 2.50
CA GLN A 29 2.14 -11.07 1.76
C GLN A 29 0.97 -12.01 2.09
N PRO A 30 0.37 -12.66 1.08
CA PRO A 30 -0.64 -13.69 1.33
C PRO A 30 -0.01 -14.83 2.14
N GLY A 31 -0.57 -15.12 3.31
CA GLY A 31 -0.02 -16.08 4.28
C GLY A 31 0.63 -15.44 5.52
N SER A 32 0.89 -14.14 5.49
CA SER A 32 1.14 -13.36 6.72
C SER A 32 -0.11 -13.41 7.61
N GLN A 33 0.08 -13.53 8.93
CA GLN A 33 -1.01 -13.56 9.89
C GLN A 33 -1.76 -12.23 9.84
N ARG A 34 -2.92 -12.22 9.18
CA ARG A 34 -3.82 -11.08 9.16
C ARG A 34 -4.49 -11.00 10.52
N LYS A 35 -4.50 -9.81 11.14
CA LYS A 35 -5.42 -9.56 12.25
C LYS A 35 -6.85 -9.51 11.75
#